data_AF-Q2N1J0-F1
#
_entry.id   AF-Q2N1J0-F1
#
_cell.length_a   1.000
_cell.length_b   1.000
_cell.length_c   1.000
_cell.angle_alpha   90.00
_cell.angle_beta   90.00
_cell.angle_gamma   90.00
#
_symmetry.space_group_name_H-M   'P 1'
#
loop_
_entity.id
_entity.type
_entity.pdbx_description
1 polymer ?
#
loop_
_entity_poly.entity_id
_entity_poly.type
_entity_poly.pdbx_seq_one_letter_code
_entity_poly.pdbx_strand_id
1 'polypeptide(L)'
;DQSPTYQFGFLDSFAKKEIRRSLLKAVAIPGYQVPYSSREMPIARGFGTGGLQITLSILGKDDVLKVIDQGSDESVNAVNIRNFIGKTCPGVS
;
A
#
# COMPACT_ATOMS: atom_id res chain seq x y z
N ASP A 1 -18.59 0.71 19.83
CA ASP A 1 -17.58 0.23 18.87
C ASP A 1 -16.52 1.26 18.59
N GLN A 2 -15.37 1.14 19.25
CA GLN A 2 -14.18 1.92 18.95
C GLN A 2 -13.30 1.07 18.02
N SER A 3 -13.61 1.03 16.73
CA SER A 3 -12.60 0.61 15.75
C SER A 3 -11.52 1.69 15.77
N PRO A 4 -10.22 1.34 15.93
CA PRO A 4 -9.15 2.34 15.84
C PRO A 4 -9.28 3.02 14.48
N THR A 5 -9.47 4.34 14.51
CA THR A 5 -9.64 5.15 13.30
C THR A 5 -8.27 5.30 12.65
N TYR A 6 -7.86 4.29 11.88
CA TYR A 6 -6.63 4.37 11.10
C TYR A 6 -6.71 5.59 10.17
N GLN A 7 -5.58 6.28 9.97
CA GLN A 7 -5.51 7.27 8.89
C GLN A 7 -5.80 6.56 7.57
N PHE A 8 -6.43 7.25 6.61
CA PHE A 8 -6.67 6.70 5.26
C PHE A 8 -5.37 6.10 4.72
N GLY A 9 -5.35 4.83 4.34
CA GLY A 9 -4.13 4.16 3.89
C GLY A 9 -3.24 3.60 5.00
N PHE A 10 -3.71 3.47 6.25
CA PHE A 10 -3.03 2.86 7.41
C PHE A 10 -1.73 3.54 7.90
N LEU A 11 -0.86 3.97 6.99
CA LEU A 11 0.40 4.65 7.25
C LEU A 11 0.17 6.08 7.71
N ASP A 12 1.03 6.54 8.64
CA ASP A 12 1.05 7.94 9.03
C ASP A 12 1.53 8.87 7.89
N SER A 13 1.30 10.17 8.06
CA SER A 13 1.66 11.18 7.06
C SER A 13 3.17 11.29 6.79
N PHE A 14 4.04 11.04 7.78
CA PHE A 14 5.49 11.11 7.62
C PHE A 14 6.01 9.94 6.80
N ALA A 15 5.51 8.72 7.06
CA ALA A 15 5.81 7.52 6.30
C ALA A 15 5.41 7.69 4.83
N LYS A 16 4.17 8.14 4.56
CA LYS A 16 3.72 8.43 3.18
C LYS A 16 4.59 9.47 2.51
N LYS A 17 4.93 10.56 3.21
CA LYS A 17 5.77 11.63 2.66
C LYS A 17 7.16 11.11 2.30
N GLU A 18 7.75 10.23 3.10
CA GLU A 18 9.05 9.61 2.82
C GLU A 18 8.98 8.66 1.63
N ILE A 19 8.03 7.71 1.64
CA ILE A 19 7.80 6.78 0.52
C ILE A 19 7.59 7.54 -0.80
N ARG A 20 6.75 8.59 -0.80
CA ARG A 20 6.53 9.43 -1.98
C ARG A 20 7.80 10.10 -2.49
N ARG A 21 8.69 10.59 -1.62
CA ARG A 21 9.99 11.15 -2.03
C ARG A 21 10.88 10.07 -2.64
N SER A 22 10.90 8.88 -2.06
CA SER A 22 11.67 7.74 -2.55
C SER A 22 11.15 7.27 -3.91
N LEU A 23 9.83 7.26 -4.12
CA LEU A 23 9.21 6.99 -5.42
C LEU A 23 9.59 8.04 -6.48
N LEU A 24 9.59 9.33 -6.14
CA LEU A 24 10.03 10.38 -7.07
C LEU A 24 11.49 10.19 -7.49
N LYS A 25 12.37 9.76 -6.57
CA LYS A 25 13.76 9.40 -6.90
C LYS A 25 13.84 8.16 -7.79
N ALA A 26 13.01 7.16 -7.55
CA ALA A 26 13.00 5.93 -8.34
C ALA A 26 12.56 6.19 -9.79
N VAL A 27 11.57 7.07 -9.99
CA VAL A 27 11.14 7.51 -11.33
C VAL A 27 12.24 8.31 -12.02
N ALA A 28 12.92 9.22 -11.29
CA ALA A 28 13.96 10.07 -11.85
C ALA A 28 15.28 9.34 -12.15
N ILE A 29 15.49 8.14 -11.60
CA ILE A 29 16.71 7.34 -11.78
C ILE A 29 16.31 5.91 -12.19
N PRO A 30 15.95 5.68 -13.45
CA PRO A 30 15.44 4.39 -13.90
C PRO A 30 16.39 3.23 -13.60
N GLY A 31 15.86 2.18 -12.97
CA GLY A 31 16.61 0.98 -12.60
C GLY A 31 17.41 1.07 -11.29
N TYR A 32 17.52 2.27 -10.68
CA TYR A 32 18.16 2.41 -9.37
C TYR A 32 17.20 2.02 -8.24
N GLN A 33 17.65 1.11 -7.37
CA GLN A 33 16.91 0.66 -6.19
C GLN A 33 17.02 1.69 -5.07
N VAL A 34 16.09 2.63 -5.00
CA VAL A 34 16.04 3.66 -3.95
C VAL A 34 15.71 3.00 -2.60
N PRO A 35 16.61 3.06 -1.61
CA PRO A 35 16.29 2.61 -0.26
C PRO A 35 15.20 3.49 0.36
N TYR A 36 14.25 2.89 1.05
CA TYR A 36 13.24 3.59 1.84
C TYR A 36 13.01 2.88 3.18
N SER A 37 12.41 3.59 4.14
CA SER A 37 12.19 3.05 5.49
C SER A 37 10.88 2.27 5.57
N SER A 38 10.94 0.95 5.31
CA SER A 38 9.78 0.07 5.44
C SER A 38 9.20 0.11 6.86
N ARG A 39 7.87 0.08 6.94
CA ARG A 39 7.10 -0.02 8.19
C ARG A 39 6.62 -1.45 8.42
N GLU A 40 6.28 -1.74 9.67
CA GLU A 40 5.57 -2.97 9.99
C GLU A 40 4.17 -2.90 9.39
N MET A 41 3.77 -4.01 8.78
CA MET A 41 2.47 -4.17 8.16
C MET A 41 1.77 -5.37 8.79
N PRO A 42 0.43 -5.41 8.84
CA PRO A 42 -0.33 -6.58 9.30
C PRO A 42 -0.35 -7.69 8.23
N ILE A 43 0.79 -7.90 7.56
CA ILE A 43 1.08 -8.92 6.56
C ILE A 43 2.54 -9.33 6.75
N ALA A 44 2.83 -10.63 6.70
CA ALA A 44 4.19 -11.14 6.87
C ALA A 44 5.15 -10.62 5.78
N ARG A 45 6.40 -10.37 6.14
CA ARG A 45 7.45 -10.04 5.15
C ARG A 45 7.55 -11.17 4.12
N GLY A 46 7.73 -10.81 2.85
CA GLY A 46 7.68 -11.76 1.73
C GLY A 46 6.31 -11.88 1.05
N PHE A 47 5.24 -11.41 1.68
CA PHE A 47 3.87 -11.45 1.13
C PHE A 47 3.41 -10.09 0.58
N GLY A 48 4.32 -9.35 -0.09
CA GLY A 48 3.95 -8.12 -0.80
C GLY A 48 3.88 -6.83 0.04
N THR A 49 4.48 -6.81 1.24
CA THR A 49 4.46 -5.62 2.13
C THR A 49 5.03 -4.35 1.50
N GLY A 50 6.00 -4.47 0.58
CA GLY A 50 6.56 -3.32 -0.14
C GLY A 50 5.57 -2.71 -1.14
N GLY A 51 4.94 -3.55 -1.97
CA GLY A 51 3.90 -3.11 -2.90
C GLY A 51 2.72 -2.49 -2.17
N LEU A 52 2.29 -3.10 -1.06
CA LEU A 52 1.21 -2.56 -0.24
C LEU A 52 1.54 -1.16 0.32
N GLN A 53 2.76 -0.95 0.85
CA GLN A 53 3.16 0.37 1.37
C GLN A 53 3.20 1.45 0.28
N ILE A 54 3.62 1.10 -0.93
CA ILE A 54 3.58 2.00 -2.09
C ILE A 54 2.12 2.35 -2.42
N THR A 55 1.26 1.35 -2.58
CA THR A 55 -0.18 1.53 -2.90
C THR A 55 -0.88 2.42 -1.89
N LEU A 56 -0.73 2.12 -0.60
CA LEU A 56 -1.30 2.91 0.50
C LEU A 56 -0.76 4.35 0.59
N SER A 57 0.43 4.60 0.02
CA SER A 57 1.03 5.93 -0.06
C SER A 57 0.54 6.73 -1.25
N ILE A 58 0.02 6.12 -2.31
CA ILE A 58 -0.39 6.84 -3.53
C ILE A 58 -1.90 6.86 -3.77
N LEU A 59 -2.66 5.92 -3.19
CA LEU A 59 -4.11 5.88 -3.34
C LEU A 59 -4.79 7.19 -2.90
N GLY A 60 -5.75 7.62 -3.71
CA GLY A 60 -6.77 8.64 -3.43
C GLY A 60 -8.12 8.00 -3.09
N LYS A 61 -9.06 8.81 -2.58
CA LYS A 61 -10.38 8.33 -2.16
C LYS A 61 -11.28 7.89 -3.30
N ASP A 62 -11.03 8.38 -4.51
CA ASP A 62 -11.87 8.14 -5.69
C ASP A 62 -11.22 7.14 -6.66
N ASP A 63 -10.14 6.47 -6.23
CA ASP A 63 -9.45 5.48 -7.04
C ASP A 63 -10.25 4.16 -7.11
N VAL A 64 -10.16 3.50 -8.26
CA VAL A 64 -10.63 2.12 -8.47
C VAL A 64 -9.43 1.18 -8.38
N LEU A 65 -9.44 0.25 -7.44
CA LEU A 65 -8.30 -0.62 -7.15
C LEU A 65 -8.50 -2.03 -7.72
N LYS A 66 -7.53 -2.50 -8.51
CA LYS A 66 -7.38 -3.92 -8.84
C LYS A 66 -6.16 -4.50 -8.13
N VAL A 67 -6.37 -5.61 -7.42
CA VAL A 67 -5.29 -6.41 -6.81
C VAL A 67 -5.33 -7.79 -7.44
N ILE A 68 -4.18 -8.26 -7.92
CA ILE A 68 -4.00 -9.60 -8.48
C ILE A 68 -2.73 -10.23 -7.92
N ASP A 69 -2.72 -11.55 -7.80
CA ASP A 69 -1.54 -12.36 -7.54
C ASP A 69 -1.64 -13.65 -8.37
N GLN A 70 -0.54 -14.02 -9.01
CA GLN A 70 -0.46 -15.07 -10.04
C GLN A 70 -1.48 -14.88 -11.18
N GLY A 71 -1.77 -13.63 -11.55
CA GLY A 71 -2.74 -13.30 -12.60
C GLY A 71 -4.21 -13.42 -12.20
N SER A 72 -4.51 -13.75 -10.94
CA SER A 72 -5.86 -13.90 -10.40
C SER A 72 -6.15 -12.89 -9.29
N ASP A 73 -7.33 -12.28 -9.31
CA ASP A 73 -7.87 -11.47 -8.20
C ASP A 73 -8.53 -12.31 -7.10
N GLU A 74 -8.68 -13.61 -7.31
CA GLU A 74 -9.30 -14.55 -6.37
C GLU A 74 -8.27 -15.39 -5.58
N SER A 75 -6.98 -15.14 -5.80
CA SER A 75 -5.93 -15.77 -4.99
C SER A 75 -5.98 -15.25 -3.55
N VAL A 76 -5.61 -16.10 -2.58
CA VAL A 76 -5.68 -15.79 -1.15
C VAL A 76 -4.96 -14.49 -0.81
N ASN A 77 -3.78 -14.26 -1.40
CA ASN A 77 -3.01 -13.04 -1.15
C ASN A 77 -3.67 -11.80 -1.77
N ALA A 78 -4.19 -11.89 -3.01
CA ALA A 78 -4.90 -10.78 -3.64
C ALA A 78 -6.15 -10.38 -2.85
N VAL A 79 -6.95 -11.36 -2.44
CA VAL A 79 -8.14 -11.15 -1.61
C VAL A 79 -7.77 -10.52 -0.27
N ASN A 80 -6.73 -11.01 0.40
CA ASN A 80 -6.29 -10.47 1.69
C ASN A 80 -5.79 -9.03 1.58
N ILE A 81 -4.99 -8.70 0.57
CA ILE A 81 -4.51 -7.34 0.32
C ILE A 81 -5.68 -6.41 -0.03
N ARG A 82 -6.58 -6.83 -0.93
CA ARG A 82 -7.78 -6.05 -1.31
C ARG A 82 -8.66 -5.76 -0.10
N ASN A 83 -8.94 -6.77 0.71
CA ASN A 83 -9.74 -6.62 1.94
C ASN A 83 -9.08 -5.68 2.95
N PHE A 84 -7.75 -5.75 3.09
CA PHE A 84 -7.02 -4.83 3.96
C PHE A 84 -7.11 -3.38 3.48
N ILE A 85 -6.95 -3.16 2.17
CA ILE A 85 -7.07 -1.83 1.58
C ILE A 85 -8.51 -1.31 1.74
N GLY A 86 -9.54 -2.12 1.44
CA GLY A 86 -10.94 -1.74 1.63
C GLY A 86 -11.29 -1.35 3.08
N LYS A 87 -10.65 -1.97 4.08
CA LYS A 87 -10.82 -1.61 5.49
C LYS A 87 -10.11 -0.31 5.88
N THR A 88 -9.02 0.06 5.20
CA THR A 88 -8.14 1.18 5.60
C THR A 88 -8.22 2.38 4.68
N CYS A 89 -8.85 2.25 3.51
CA CYS A 89 -9.01 3.27 2.49
C CYS A 89 -10.50 3.44 2.12
N PRO A 90 -11.35 3.94 3.04
CA PRO A 90 -12.77 4.14 2.75
C PRO A 90 -12.95 5.08 1.55
N GLY A 91 -13.83 4.70 0.62
CA GLY A 91 -14.09 5.42 -0.64
C GLY A 91 -13.49 4.74 -1.86
N VAL A 92 -12.38 4.01 -1.70
CA VAL A 92 -11.75 3.23 -2.78
C VAL A 92 -12.66 2.06 -3.14
N SER A 93 -12.97 1.89 -4.43
CA SER A 93 -13.79 0.81 -4.98
C SER A 93 -12.95 -0.35 -5.49
#